data_AF-A0A257JEI2-F1
#
_entry.id   AF-A0A257JEI2-F1
#
_cell.length_a   1.000
_cell.length_b   1.000
_cell.length_c   1.000
_cell.angle_alpha   90.00
_cell.angle_beta   90.00
_cell.angle_gamma   90.00
#
_symmetry.space_group_name_H-M   'P 1'
#
loop_
_entity.id
_entity.type
_entity.pdbx_description
1 polymer ?
#
loop_
_entity_poly.entity_id
_entity_poly.type
_entity_poly.pdbx_seq_one_letter_code
_entity_poly.pdbx_strand_id
1 'polypeptide(L)'
;STKVHVADRRHLVDIVGTGGDGSHTFNISTCSMFVAAAAGARVSKHGNRSVSSKSGSADVLEALGVPMSLSPAAIAQSIADTGIGFMFAPNHHPAMKNVAPVRRELGVRTIFNILGPLTNPADAPNILMGVFHPDLVGIQVRALQRLGAEHAVVVYGRDGMDEVSLGAATMVGEYKDGGIREYEIHPEDFGLTMASSRALKVETPEQSKQLMRAVLENDPGPARDIVILNAGVALYAANV
;
A
#
# COMPACT_ATOMS: atom_id res chain seq x y z
N SER A 1 -11.66 2.03 -16.27
CA SER A 1 -11.83 1.12 -15.11
C SER A 1 -13.25 1.23 -14.61
N THR A 2 -13.75 0.22 -13.90
CA THR A 2 -15.00 0.35 -13.14
C THR A 2 -14.72 1.22 -11.92
N LYS A 3 -15.30 2.41 -11.83
CA LYS A 3 -15.01 3.41 -10.79
C LYS A 3 -15.79 3.17 -9.50
N VAL A 4 -15.22 3.58 -8.37
CA VAL A 4 -15.87 3.61 -7.05
C VAL A 4 -16.11 5.06 -6.68
N HIS A 5 -17.36 5.47 -6.55
CA HIS A 5 -17.69 6.85 -6.22
C HIS A 5 -17.79 7.05 -4.71
N VAL A 6 -16.75 7.63 -4.10
CA VAL A 6 -16.72 7.98 -2.68
C VAL A 6 -17.22 9.42 -2.51
N ALA A 7 -18.30 9.61 -1.74
CA ALA A 7 -18.94 10.91 -1.58
C ALA A 7 -18.10 11.90 -0.74
N ASP A 8 -17.56 11.46 0.40
CA ASP A 8 -16.66 12.25 1.25
C ASP A 8 -15.22 11.80 1.03
N ARG A 9 -14.44 12.63 0.34
CA ARG A 9 -13.04 12.36 -0.01
C ARG A 9 -12.03 12.98 0.96
N ARG A 10 -12.50 13.61 2.05
CA ARG A 10 -11.60 14.12 3.09
C ARG A 10 -10.81 12.98 3.70
N HIS A 11 -9.50 13.16 3.82
CA HIS A 11 -8.56 12.15 4.31
C HIS A 11 -8.59 10.83 3.54
N LEU A 12 -9.11 10.82 2.30
CA LEU A 12 -9.11 9.64 1.45
C LEU A 12 -7.70 9.37 0.94
N VAL A 13 -7.17 8.17 1.23
CA VAL A 13 -5.81 7.77 0.93
C VAL A 13 -5.76 6.35 0.36
N ASP A 14 -4.89 6.11 -0.61
CA ASP A 14 -4.47 4.76 -1.00
C ASP A 14 -3.16 4.39 -0.29
N ILE A 15 -3.06 3.14 0.16
CA ILE A 15 -1.85 2.59 0.79
C ILE A 15 -1.48 1.36 -0.02
N VAL A 16 -0.51 1.50 -0.91
CA VAL A 16 -0.25 0.50 -1.96
C VAL A 16 1.24 0.44 -2.31
N GLY A 17 1.71 -0.75 -2.66
CA GLY A 17 3.07 -0.96 -3.17
C GLY A 17 3.02 -1.40 -4.63
N THR A 18 4.10 -1.15 -5.38
CA THR A 18 4.31 -1.78 -6.69
C THR A 18 4.44 -3.31 -6.59
N GLY A 19 4.80 -3.82 -5.41
CA GLY A 19 5.13 -5.21 -5.16
C GLY A 19 6.40 -5.65 -5.89
N GLY A 20 6.77 -6.91 -5.66
CA GLY A 20 7.91 -7.51 -6.35
C GLY A 20 9.27 -7.08 -5.80
N ASP A 21 9.32 -6.52 -4.60
CA ASP A 21 10.53 -6.19 -3.84
C ASP A 21 11.34 -7.45 -3.42
N GLY A 22 10.68 -8.62 -3.35
CA GLY A 22 11.31 -9.89 -2.97
C GLY A 22 11.59 -10.00 -1.46
N SER A 23 11.02 -9.11 -0.64
CA SER A 23 11.26 -9.09 0.81
C SER A 23 10.57 -10.25 1.54
N HIS A 24 9.47 -10.75 0.97
CA HIS A 24 8.63 -11.81 1.55
C HIS A 24 8.13 -11.49 2.97
N THR A 25 7.93 -10.20 3.28
CA THR A 25 7.32 -9.79 4.54
C THR A 25 5.83 -10.11 4.57
N PHE A 26 5.25 -10.11 5.78
CA PHE A 26 3.79 -10.06 5.91
C PHE A 26 3.20 -8.80 5.27
N ASN A 27 1.89 -8.76 5.12
CA ASN A 27 1.20 -7.68 4.42
C ASN A 27 1.11 -6.39 5.25
N ILE A 28 2.24 -5.69 5.40
CA ILE A 28 2.41 -4.45 6.18
C ILE A 28 1.43 -3.38 5.74
N SER A 29 1.39 -3.02 4.45
CA SER A 29 0.42 -2.03 3.95
C SER A 29 -1.05 -2.46 4.10
N THR A 30 -1.36 -3.76 4.20
CA THR A 30 -2.73 -4.21 4.50
C THR A 30 -3.03 -4.07 5.99
N CYS A 31 -2.09 -4.37 6.87
CA CYS A 31 -2.25 -4.17 8.31
C CYS A 31 -2.36 -2.68 8.65
N SER A 32 -1.51 -1.85 8.04
CA SER A 32 -1.45 -0.40 8.21
C SER A 32 -2.76 0.29 7.81
N MET A 33 -3.49 -0.26 6.83
CA MET A 33 -4.83 0.23 6.45
C MET A 33 -5.82 0.21 7.62
N PHE A 34 -5.82 -0.85 8.43
CA PHE A 34 -6.72 -0.96 9.58
C PHE A 34 -6.37 0.07 10.65
N VAL A 35 -5.08 0.23 10.95
CA VAL A 35 -4.58 1.20 11.94
C VAL A 35 -4.84 2.64 11.49
N ALA A 36 -4.54 2.97 10.24
CA ALA A 36 -4.76 4.31 9.69
C ALA A 36 -6.26 4.66 9.67
N ALA A 37 -7.13 3.73 9.28
CA ALA A 37 -8.57 3.97 9.30
C ALA A 37 -9.12 4.18 10.72
N ALA A 38 -8.66 3.36 11.68
CA ALA A 38 -9.03 3.53 13.09
C ALA A 38 -8.54 4.88 13.68
N ALA A 39 -7.47 5.45 13.13
CA ALA A 39 -6.91 6.74 13.53
C ALA A 39 -7.48 7.95 12.75
N GLY A 40 -8.45 7.75 11.84
CA GLY A 40 -9.21 8.83 11.20
C GLY A 40 -9.00 8.99 9.68
N ALA A 41 -8.13 8.19 9.06
CA ALA A 41 -8.02 8.17 7.60
C ALA A 41 -9.24 7.45 6.96
N ARG A 42 -9.52 7.78 5.69
CA ARG A 42 -10.41 6.97 4.85
C ARG A 42 -9.52 6.22 3.86
N VAL A 43 -9.40 4.90 3.99
CA VAL A 43 -8.51 4.12 3.14
C VAL A 43 -9.27 3.48 1.99
N SER A 44 -8.91 3.86 0.77
CA SER A 44 -9.33 3.19 -0.46
C SER A 44 -8.16 2.38 -1.00
N LYS A 45 -7.96 1.17 -0.46
CA LYS A 45 -6.82 0.32 -0.82
C LYS A 45 -7.04 -0.38 -2.15
N HIS A 46 -6.21 -0.07 -3.15
CA HIS A 46 -6.15 -0.84 -4.39
C HIS A 46 -5.18 -2.02 -4.23
N GLY A 47 -5.61 -3.22 -4.59
CA GLY A 47 -4.79 -4.41 -4.36
C GLY A 47 -5.05 -5.55 -5.32
N ASN A 48 -4.15 -6.52 -5.29
CA ASN A 48 -4.21 -7.70 -6.14
C ASN A 48 -3.76 -8.95 -5.37
N ARG A 49 -3.95 -10.12 -5.97
CA ARG A 49 -3.35 -11.37 -5.50
C ARG A 49 -1.86 -11.37 -5.78
N SER A 50 -1.12 -12.16 -5.01
CA SER A 50 0.32 -12.30 -5.25
C SER A 50 0.61 -12.88 -6.64
N VAL A 51 1.65 -12.34 -7.28
CA VAL A 51 2.29 -12.92 -8.47
C VAL A 51 3.69 -13.45 -8.14
N SER A 52 4.37 -12.89 -7.13
CA SER A 52 5.75 -13.21 -6.76
C SER A 52 6.02 -13.30 -5.24
N SER A 53 5.16 -12.72 -4.39
CA SER A 53 5.25 -12.86 -2.93
C SER A 53 4.55 -14.13 -2.44
N LYS A 54 4.74 -14.48 -1.16
CA LYS A 54 4.05 -15.64 -0.56
C LYS A 54 2.60 -15.32 -0.16
N SER A 55 2.22 -14.04 -0.08
CA SER A 55 0.87 -13.58 0.23
C SER A 55 0.61 -12.18 -0.33
N GLY A 56 -0.42 -12.02 -1.15
CA GLY A 56 -0.89 -10.71 -1.65
C GLY A 56 -1.92 -10.09 -0.71
N SER A 57 -2.19 -8.80 -0.89
CA SER A 57 -3.19 -8.08 -0.09
C SER A 57 -4.58 -8.69 -0.21
N ALA A 58 -4.98 -9.14 -1.41
CA ALA A 58 -6.24 -9.83 -1.61
C ALA A 58 -6.30 -11.20 -0.89
N ASP A 59 -5.19 -11.94 -0.88
CA ASP A 59 -5.13 -13.29 -0.29
C ASP A 59 -5.31 -13.23 1.23
N VAL A 60 -4.66 -12.28 1.91
CA VAL A 60 -4.80 -12.13 3.37
C VAL A 60 -6.17 -11.55 3.77
N LEU A 61 -6.73 -10.62 2.98
CA LEU A 61 -8.06 -10.08 3.24
C LEU A 61 -9.15 -11.13 3.05
N GLU A 62 -9.04 -11.98 2.02
CA GLU A 62 -9.93 -13.13 1.83
C GLU A 62 -9.82 -14.11 3.00
N ALA A 63 -8.59 -14.39 3.47
CA ALA A 63 -8.38 -15.22 4.66
C ALA A 63 -8.97 -14.61 5.95
N LEU A 64 -9.11 -13.29 6.03
CA LEU A 64 -9.81 -12.56 7.09
C LEU A 64 -11.35 -12.54 6.92
N GLY A 65 -11.86 -13.06 5.81
CA GLY A 65 -13.29 -13.14 5.50
C GLY A 65 -13.84 -11.94 4.72
N VAL A 66 -12.99 -11.07 4.18
CA VAL A 66 -13.43 -9.93 3.35
C VAL A 66 -13.87 -10.45 1.98
N PRO A 67 -15.09 -10.15 1.51
CA PRO A 67 -15.55 -10.56 0.19
C PRO A 67 -14.80 -9.82 -0.93
N MET A 68 -14.20 -10.55 -1.86
CA MET A 68 -13.48 -9.98 -3.01
C MET A 68 -14.38 -9.52 -4.17
N SER A 69 -15.70 -9.76 -4.07
CA SER A 69 -16.70 -9.54 -5.13
C SER A 69 -17.68 -8.40 -4.82
N LEU A 70 -17.34 -7.51 -3.89
CA LEU A 70 -18.20 -6.35 -3.60
C LEU A 70 -18.38 -5.48 -4.85
N SER A 71 -19.61 -4.98 -5.03
CA SER A 71 -19.90 -4.01 -6.07
C SER A 71 -19.26 -2.65 -5.73
N PRO A 72 -19.01 -1.78 -6.73
CA PRO A 72 -18.48 -0.45 -6.47
C PRO A 72 -19.29 0.37 -5.46
N ALA A 73 -20.63 0.24 -5.48
CA ALA A 73 -21.51 0.89 -4.50
C ALA A 73 -21.30 0.33 -3.08
N ALA A 74 -21.15 -0.98 -2.93
CA ALA A 74 -20.88 -1.59 -1.63
C ALA A 74 -19.49 -1.21 -1.09
N ILE A 75 -18.48 -1.07 -1.95
CA ILE A 75 -17.15 -0.59 -1.55
C ILE A 75 -17.24 0.87 -1.06
N ALA A 76 -17.95 1.74 -1.78
CA ALA A 76 -18.16 3.13 -1.36
C ALA A 76 -18.89 3.22 -0.01
N GLN A 77 -19.90 2.38 0.20
CA GLN A 77 -20.60 2.28 1.48
C GLN A 77 -19.67 1.80 2.61
N SER A 78 -18.83 0.79 2.35
CA SER A 78 -17.82 0.32 3.32
C SER A 78 -16.86 1.44 3.74
N ILE A 79 -16.40 2.28 2.81
CA ILE A 79 -15.55 3.44 3.11
C ILE A 79 -16.30 4.46 3.97
N ALA A 80 -17.59 4.69 3.69
CA ALA A 80 -18.40 5.62 4.45
C ALA A 80 -18.60 5.15 5.90
N ASP A 81 -18.90 3.86 6.09
CA ASP A 81 -19.28 3.28 7.39
C ASP A 81 -18.08 2.92 8.27
N THR A 82 -16.98 2.44 7.66
CA THR A 82 -15.85 1.86 8.38
C THR A 82 -14.53 2.61 8.15
N GLY A 83 -14.52 3.54 7.21
CA GLY A 83 -13.28 4.17 6.74
C GLY A 83 -12.44 3.29 5.82
N ILE A 84 -12.86 2.07 5.47
CA ILE A 84 -12.06 1.14 4.66
C ILE A 84 -12.85 0.63 3.45
N GLY A 85 -12.20 0.63 2.28
CA GLY A 85 -12.65 -0.07 1.09
C GLY A 85 -11.49 -0.74 0.37
N PHE A 86 -11.68 -2.01 0.00
CA PHE A 86 -10.72 -2.75 -0.80
C PHE A 86 -11.22 -2.88 -2.23
N MET A 87 -10.39 -2.48 -3.20
CA MET A 87 -10.69 -2.61 -4.61
C MET A 87 -9.79 -3.66 -5.22
N PHE A 88 -10.37 -4.83 -5.53
CA PHE A 88 -9.64 -5.93 -6.14
C PHE A 88 -9.38 -5.64 -7.62
N ALA A 89 -8.10 -5.47 -8.01
CA ALA A 89 -7.71 -4.95 -9.31
C ALA A 89 -8.36 -5.66 -10.53
N PRO A 90 -8.50 -7.00 -10.58
CA PRO A 90 -9.16 -7.68 -11.69
C PRO A 90 -10.63 -7.26 -11.91
N ASN A 91 -11.35 -6.88 -10.86
CA ASN A 91 -12.76 -6.45 -10.96
C ASN A 91 -12.89 -5.03 -11.52
N HIS A 92 -11.89 -4.18 -11.28
CA HIS A 92 -11.92 -2.77 -11.70
C HIS A 92 -11.18 -2.52 -13.01
N HIS A 93 -10.26 -3.39 -13.41
CA HIS A 93 -9.47 -3.27 -14.62
C HIS A 93 -9.63 -4.48 -15.55
N PRO A 94 -10.84 -4.80 -16.03
CA PRO A 94 -11.09 -6.01 -16.81
C PRO A 94 -10.31 -6.05 -18.13
N ALA A 95 -9.93 -4.90 -18.69
CA ALA A 95 -9.08 -4.82 -19.88
C ALA A 95 -7.67 -5.41 -19.66
N MET A 96 -7.20 -5.46 -18.41
CA MET A 96 -5.89 -6.05 -18.07
C MET A 96 -5.80 -7.55 -18.37
N LYS A 97 -6.95 -8.24 -18.50
CA LYS A 97 -6.99 -9.65 -18.93
C LYS A 97 -6.36 -9.87 -20.31
N ASN A 98 -6.41 -8.85 -21.18
CA ASN A 98 -5.90 -8.94 -22.55
C ASN A 98 -4.37 -8.93 -22.59
N VAL A 99 -3.72 -8.28 -21.62
CA VAL A 99 -2.25 -8.21 -21.54
C VAL A 99 -1.66 -9.26 -20.58
N ALA A 100 -2.48 -9.92 -19.76
CA ALA A 100 -2.02 -10.89 -18.78
C ALA A 100 -1.26 -12.09 -19.37
N PRO A 101 -1.68 -12.71 -20.51
CA PRO A 101 -0.93 -13.80 -21.12
C PRO A 101 0.47 -13.37 -21.58
N VAL A 102 0.56 -12.23 -22.27
CA VAL A 102 1.84 -11.69 -22.77
C VAL A 102 2.79 -11.36 -21.63
N ARG A 103 2.28 -10.75 -20.55
CA ARG A 103 3.09 -10.46 -19.35
C ARG A 103 3.63 -11.73 -18.70
N ARG A 104 2.83 -12.80 -18.67
CA ARG A 104 3.24 -14.09 -18.10
C ARG A 104 4.33 -14.74 -18.95
N GLU A 105 4.18 -14.70 -20.27
CA GLU A 105 5.16 -15.24 -21.22
C GLU A 105 6.50 -14.49 -21.18
N LEU A 106 6.45 -13.15 -21.08
CA LEU A 106 7.65 -12.32 -20.96
C LEU A 106 8.44 -12.60 -19.68
N GLY A 107 7.77 -12.89 -18.56
CA GLY A 107 8.43 -13.23 -17.29
C GLY A 107 9.31 -12.13 -16.67
N VAL A 108 9.32 -10.92 -17.25
CA VAL A 108 10.14 -9.78 -16.81
C VAL A 108 9.26 -8.61 -16.37
N ARG A 109 9.84 -7.70 -15.58
CA ARG A 109 9.18 -6.46 -15.17
C ARG A 109 9.00 -5.55 -16.39
N THR A 110 7.83 -4.93 -16.49
CA THR A 110 7.47 -3.97 -17.55
C THR A 110 6.82 -2.74 -16.90
N ILE A 111 6.45 -1.74 -17.70
CA ILE A 111 5.68 -0.59 -17.21
C ILE A 111 4.40 -1.00 -16.45
N PHE A 112 3.78 -2.13 -16.80
CA PHE A 112 2.60 -2.64 -16.09
C PHE A 112 2.84 -3.01 -14.62
N ASN A 113 4.09 -3.19 -14.19
CA ASN A 113 4.43 -3.43 -12.80
C ASN A 113 4.37 -2.16 -11.94
N ILE A 114 4.47 -0.98 -12.55
CA ILE A 114 4.46 0.31 -11.85
C ILE A 114 3.16 1.10 -12.06
N LEU A 115 2.26 0.62 -12.95
CA LEU A 115 0.99 1.27 -13.23
C LEU A 115 -0.10 0.99 -12.17
N GLY A 116 -0.08 -0.17 -11.51
CA GLY A 116 -1.16 -0.57 -10.57
C GLY A 116 -1.45 0.47 -9.48
N PRO A 117 -0.41 0.98 -8.78
CA PRO A 117 -0.55 2.05 -7.80
C PRO A 117 -1.06 3.39 -8.35
N LEU A 118 -0.95 3.63 -9.66
CA LEU A 118 -1.38 4.88 -10.31
C LEU A 118 -2.84 4.85 -10.79
N THR A 119 -3.56 3.73 -10.62
CA THR A 119 -4.88 3.52 -11.23
C THR A 119 -5.97 3.22 -10.22
N ASN A 120 -5.87 3.77 -9.01
CA ASN A 120 -6.87 3.56 -7.95
C ASN A 120 -8.32 3.82 -8.45
N PRO A 121 -9.24 2.86 -8.35
CA PRO A 121 -10.61 3.01 -8.85
C PRO A 121 -11.46 4.08 -8.16
N ALA A 122 -11.09 4.50 -6.95
CA ALA A 122 -11.74 5.57 -6.19
C ALA A 122 -11.12 6.96 -6.43
N ASP A 123 -10.09 7.04 -7.28
CA ASP A 123 -9.34 8.28 -7.56
C ASP A 123 -8.88 8.97 -6.25
N ALA A 124 -8.29 8.21 -5.33
CA ALA A 124 -7.80 8.77 -4.06
C ALA A 124 -6.89 9.99 -4.32
N PRO A 125 -7.18 11.18 -3.74
CA PRO A 125 -6.34 12.35 -3.93
C PRO A 125 -5.01 12.21 -3.18
N ASN A 126 -4.97 11.40 -2.13
CA ASN A 126 -3.78 11.15 -1.35
C ASN A 126 -3.28 9.72 -1.51
N ILE A 127 -1.97 9.50 -1.38
CA ILE A 127 -1.38 8.18 -1.55
C ILE A 127 -0.07 8.01 -0.77
N LEU A 128 0.06 6.86 -0.09
CA LEU A 128 1.34 6.28 0.29
C LEU A 128 1.65 5.15 -0.71
N MET A 129 2.71 5.35 -1.50
CA MET A 129 3.13 4.43 -2.54
C MET A 129 4.51 3.83 -2.26
N GLY A 130 4.57 2.53 -2.02
CA GLY A 130 5.81 1.77 -2.02
C GLY A 130 6.32 1.47 -3.43
N VAL A 131 7.63 1.59 -3.66
CA VAL A 131 8.27 1.19 -4.92
C VAL A 131 9.40 0.18 -4.70
N PHE A 132 9.61 -0.77 -5.63
CA PHE A 132 10.63 -1.81 -5.48
C PHE A 132 12.06 -1.37 -5.86
N HIS A 133 12.26 -0.13 -6.33
CA HIS A 133 13.56 0.36 -6.82
C HIS A 133 13.72 1.85 -6.53
N PRO A 134 14.91 2.33 -6.11
CA PRO A 134 15.12 3.72 -5.70
C PRO A 134 14.78 4.73 -6.80
N ASP A 135 15.15 4.48 -8.06
CA ASP A 135 14.85 5.38 -9.18
C ASP A 135 13.35 5.65 -9.37
N LEU A 136 12.49 4.71 -8.92
CA LEU A 136 11.05 4.86 -9.04
C LEU A 136 10.48 5.89 -8.07
N VAL A 137 11.19 6.24 -7.00
CA VAL A 137 10.73 7.23 -6.01
C VAL A 137 10.44 8.56 -6.70
N GLY A 138 11.46 9.13 -7.36
CA GLY A 138 11.31 10.38 -8.10
C GLY A 138 10.39 10.25 -9.32
N ILE A 139 10.44 9.13 -10.04
CA ILE A 139 9.62 8.91 -11.25
C ILE A 139 8.12 8.90 -10.89
N GLN A 140 7.74 8.12 -9.88
CA GLN A 140 6.34 7.93 -9.52
C GLN A 140 5.75 9.17 -8.86
N VAL A 141 6.51 9.90 -8.02
CA VAL A 141 5.98 11.13 -7.41
C VAL A 141 5.67 12.19 -8.47
N ARG A 142 6.51 12.32 -9.49
CA ARG A 142 6.26 13.21 -10.65
C ARG A 142 5.09 12.73 -11.52
N ALA A 143 4.90 11.42 -11.65
CA ALA A 143 3.75 10.88 -12.35
C ALA A 143 2.44 11.18 -11.59
N LEU A 144 2.42 10.96 -10.28
CA LEU A 144 1.28 11.25 -9.39
C LEU A 144 0.89 12.73 -9.43
N GLN A 145 1.88 13.64 -9.38
CA GLN A 145 1.65 15.07 -9.56
C GLN A 145 0.90 15.36 -10.87
N ARG A 146 1.37 14.79 -12.00
CA ARG A 146 0.74 15.00 -13.32
C ARG A 146 -0.63 14.36 -13.45
N LEU A 147 -0.89 13.31 -12.68
CA LEU A 147 -2.19 12.64 -12.60
C LEU A 147 -3.16 13.35 -11.64
N GLY A 148 -2.73 14.41 -10.96
CA GLY A 148 -3.57 15.24 -10.11
C GLY A 148 -3.73 14.75 -8.67
N ALA A 149 -2.76 14.00 -8.15
CA ALA A 149 -2.68 13.77 -6.70
C ALA A 149 -2.59 15.11 -5.96
N GLU A 150 -3.11 15.17 -4.74
CA GLU A 150 -3.02 16.35 -3.84
C GLU A 150 -1.85 16.19 -2.87
N HIS A 151 -1.71 15.01 -2.25
CA HIS A 151 -0.59 14.66 -1.38
C HIS A 151 -0.11 13.23 -1.68
N ALA A 152 1.08 13.09 -2.25
CA ALA A 152 1.67 11.81 -2.57
C ALA A 152 2.98 11.60 -1.82
N VAL A 153 3.12 10.49 -1.12
CA VAL A 153 4.35 10.06 -0.45
C VAL A 153 4.79 8.75 -1.10
N VAL A 154 5.86 8.80 -1.89
CA VAL A 154 6.45 7.62 -2.54
C VAL A 154 7.68 7.18 -1.75
N VAL A 155 7.75 5.90 -1.38
CA VAL A 155 8.77 5.39 -0.46
C VAL A 155 9.52 4.18 -1.02
N TYR A 156 10.80 4.10 -0.67
CA TYR A 156 11.65 2.93 -0.88
C TYR A 156 12.55 2.73 0.34
N GLY A 157 12.40 1.59 1.02
CA GLY A 157 13.31 1.18 2.08
C GLY A 157 14.67 0.82 1.50
N ARG A 158 15.77 1.38 2.04
CA ARG A 158 17.13 1.10 1.54
C ARG A 158 17.59 -0.35 1.76
N ASP A 159 16.84 -1.15 2.51
CA ASP A 159 16.97 -2.60 2.61
C ASP A 159 16.19 -3.37 1.52
N GLY A 160 15.66 -2.66 0.53
CA GLY A 160 15.02 -3.20 -0.66
C GLY A 160 13.50 -3.30 -0.58
N MET A 161 12.86 -2.83 0.49
CA MET A 161 11.42 -2.95 0.69
C MET A 161 10.63 -1.87 -0.07
N ASP A 162 9.46 -2.25 -0.60
CA ASP A 162 8.47 -1.29 -1.09
C ASP A 162 7.52 -0.81 0.02
N GLU A 163 8.08 -0.50 1.18
CA GLU A 163 7.38 0.02 2.38
C GLU A 163 8.35 0.97 3.11
N VAL A 164 7.87 1.73 4.10
CA VAL A 164 8.75 2.43 5.04
C VAL A 164 9.44 1.39 5.92
N SER A 165 10.77 1.39 5.91
CA SER A 165 11.58 0.34 6.52
C SER A 165 11.88 0.59 8.00
N LEU A 166 11.92 -0.49 8.78
CA LEU A 166 12.56 -0.51 10.10
C LEU A 166 14.04 -0.94 10.05
N GLY A 167 14.47 -1.56 8.94
CA GLY A 167 15.79 -2.17 8.82
C GLY A 167 16.85 -1.24 8.23
N ALA A 168 16.43 -0.11 7.66
CA ALA A 168 17.30 0.89 7.05
C ALA A 168 16.58 2.24 6.92
N ALA A 169 17.30 3.25 6.46
CA ALA A 169 16.70 4.51 6.04
C ALA A 169 15.71 4.28 4.89
N THR A 170 14.69 5.13 4.80
CA THR A 170 13.70 5.13 3.73
C THR A 170 13.88 6.36 2.87
N MET A 171 14.06 6.17 1.56
CA MET A 171 14.02 7.25 0.58
C MET A 171 12.57 7.67 0.36
N VAL A 172 12.32 8.97 0.37
CA VAL A 172 10.98 9.55 0.23
C VAL A 172 10.96 10.56 -0.91
N GLY A 173 10.01 10.41 -1.82
CA GLY A 173 9.62 11.41 -2.81
C GLY A 173 8.22 11.89 -2.45
N GLU A 174 8.10 13.13 -2.02
CA GLU A 174 6.84 13.72 -1.56
C GLU A 174 6.38 14.80 -2.54
N TYR A 175 5.12 14.74 -2.94
CA TYR A 175 4.42 15.85 -3.56
C TYR A 175 3.37 16.38 -2.60
N LYS A 176 3.45 17.65 -2.24
CA LYS A 176 2.52 18.34 -1.35
C LYS A 176 2.56 19.85 -1.61
N ASP A 177 1.41 20.52 -1.51
CA ASP A 177 1.31 21.98 -1.63
C ASP A 177 1.93 22.55 -2.92
N GLY A 178 1.86 21.80 -4.02
CA GLY A 178 2.40 22.19 -5.33
C GLY A 178 3.91 21.97 -5.51
N GLY A 179 4.63 21.51 -4.48
CA GLY A 179 6.06 21.24 -4.52
C GLY A 179 6.39 19.75 -4.48
N ILE A 180 7.50 19.36 -5.11
CA ILE A 180 8.11 18.04 -4.92
C ILE A 180 9.37 18.18 -4.07
N ARG A 181 9.50 17.32 -3.07
CA ARG A 181 10.70 17.18 -2.23
C ARG A 181 11.17 15.74 -2.24
N GLU A 182 12.48 15.55 -2.24
CA GLU A 182 13.11 14.25 -2.08
C GLU A 182 14.00 14.31 -0.83
N TYR A 183 13.81 13.37 0.10
CA TYR A 183 14.52 13.32 1.39
C TYR A 183 14.59 11.88 1.92
N GLU A 184 15.22 11.72 3.07
CA GLU A 184 15.30 10.43 3.77
C GLU A 184 14.73 10.54 5.17
N ILE A 185 14.16 9.43 5.64
CA ILE A 185 13.72 9.26 7.02
C ILE A 185 14.32 7.99 7.61
N HIS A 186 14.55 8.00 8.91
CA HIS A 186 15.05 6.88 9.69
C HIS A 186 14.01 6.46 10.74
N PRO A 187 13.93 5.17 11.12
CA PRO A 187 13.07 4.74 12.23
C PRO A 187 13.28 5.55 13.52
N GLU A 188 14.53 5.92 13.80
CA GLU A 188 14.95 6.67 14.99
C GLU A 188 14.38 8.10 15.02
N ASP A 189 14.07 8.70 13.86
CA ASP A 189 13.43 10.02 13.78
C ASP A 189 12.03 10.01 14.44
N PHE A 190 11.45 8.82 14.59
CA PHE A 190 10.13 8.58 15.19
C PHE A 190 10.22 7.87 16.54
N GLY A 191 11.41 7.76 17.12
CA GLY A 191 11.63 7.06 18.39
C GLY A 191 11.50 5.54 18.32
N LEU A 192 11.58 4.95 17.12
CA LEU A 192 11.56 3.51 16.91
C LEU A 192 12.98 2.96 16.83
N THR A 193 13.16 1.74 17.33
CA THR A 193 14.43 1.02 17.22
C THR A 193 14.50 0.30 15.88
N MET A 194 15.63 0.43 15.19
CA MET A 194 15.89 -0.36 13.99
C MET A 194 15.76 -1.87 14.25
N ALA A 195 15.13 -2.58 13.31
CA ALA A 195 14.89 -4.01 13.40
C ALA A 195 15.14 -4.70 12.05
N SER A 196 15.70 -5.91 12.10
CA SER A 196 15.96 -6.71 10.91
C SER A 196 14.66 -7.15 10.22
N SER A 197 14.57 -6.92 8.91
CA SER A 197 13.44 -7.37 8.07
C SER A 197 13.24 -8.90 8.10
N ARG A 198 14.23 -9.68 8.54
CA ARG A 198 14.06 -11.14 8.75
C ARG A 198 12.95 -11.47 9.75
N ALA A 199 12.75 -10.64 10.76
CA ALA A 199 11.69 -10.83 11.77
C ALA A 199 10.28 -10.60 11.20
N LEU A 200 10.17 -10.07 9.99
CA LEU A 200 8.91 -9.72 9.33
C LEU A 200 8.51 -10.72 8.24
N LYS A 201 9.37 -11.70 7.93
CA LYS A 201 9.17 -12.66 6.85
C LYS A 201 8.08 -13.67 7.18
N VAL A 202 7.28 -13.99 6.16
CA VAL A 202 6.25 -15.04 6.24
C VAL A 202 6.30 -15.92 4.99
N GLU A 203 5.92 -17.18 5.15
CA GLU A 203 5.91 -18.18 4.09
C GLU A 203 4.51 -18.48 3.57
N THR A 204 3.45 -18.14 4.32
CA THR A 204 2.05 -18.39 3.95
C THR A 204 1.12 -17.21 4.26
N PRO A 205 -0.03 -17.10 3.56
CA PRO A 205 -1.10 -16.16 3.93
C PRO A 205 -1.59 -16.34 5.37
N GLU A 206 -1.63 -17.57 5.89
CA GLU A 206 -2.03 -17.86 7.27
C GLU A 206 -1.05 -17.27 8.29
N GLN A 207 0.25 -17.36 8.03
CA GLN A 207 1.27 -16.71 8.87
C GLN A 207 1.15 -15.18 8.80
N SER A 208 0.91 -14.63 7.60
CA SER A 208 0.64 -13.20 7.41
C SER A 208 -0.57 -12.76 8.25
N LYS A 209 -1.68 -13.51 8.18
CA LYS A 209 -2.89 -13.28 8.97
C LYS A 209 -2.63 -13.35 10.48
N GLN A 210 -1.88 -14.34 10.96
CA GLN A 210 -1.54 -14.47 12.39
C GLN A 210 -0.74 -13.28 12.89
N LEU A 211 0.28 -12.86 12.14
CA LEU A 211 1.10 -11.71 12.51
C LEU A 211 0.31 -10.40 12.47
N MET A 212 -0.55 -10.22 11.46
CA MET A 212 -1.48 -9.09 11.41
C MET A 212 -2.41 -9.06 12.63
N ARG A 213 -2.94 -10.20 13.05
CA ARG A 213 -3.78 -10.28 14.25
C ARG A 213 -3.02 -9.91 15.52
N ALA A 214 -1.81 -10.43 15.71
CA ALA A 214 -0.96 -10.08 16.84
C ALA A 214 -0.70 -8.56 16.90
N VAL A 215 -0.40 -7.95 15.75
CA VAL A 215 -0.23 -6.49 15.65
C VAL A 215 -1.51 -5.73 16.04
N LEU A 216 -2.67 -6.16 15.53
CA LEU A 216 -3.97 -5.53 15.83
C LEU A 216 -4.44 -5.78 17.27
N GLU A 217 -3.98 -6.85 17.91
CA GLU A 217 -4.14 -7.15 19.34
C GLU A 217 -3.10 -6.40 20.21
N ASN A 218 -2.26 -5.56 19.58
CA ASN A 218 -1.25 -4.70 20.19
C ASN A 218 -0.06 -5.45 20.83
N ASP A 219 0.24 -6.66 20.36
CA ASP A 219 1.40 -7.41 20.80
C ASP A 219 2.70 -6.66 20.44
N PRO A 220 3.62 -6.46 21.41
CA PRO A 220 4.84 -5.70 21.16
C PRO A 220 5.82 -6.46 20.27
N GLY A 221 6.50 -5.73 19.37
CA GLY A 221 7.60 -6.24 18.57
C GLY A 221 7.74 -5.57 17.21
N PRO A 222 8.76 -5.97 16.41
CA PRO A 222 9.07 -5.34 15.13
C PRO A 222 7.91 -5.29 14.13
N ALA A 223 7.03 -6.30 14.15
CA ALA A 223 5.85 -6.32 13.28
C ALA A 223 4.85 -5.22 13.62
N ARG A 224 4.67 -4.92 14.91
CA ARG A 224 3.81 -3.81 15.35
C ARG A 224 4.47 -2.48 15.00
N ASP A 225 5.75 -2.36 15.29
CA ASP A 225 6.49 -1.11 15.10
C ASP A 225 6.54 -0.70 13.62
N ILE A 226 6.72 -1.64 12.68
CA ILE A 226 6.72 -1.31 11.24
C ILE A 226 5.33 -0.91 10.74
N VAL A 227 4.27 -1.51 11.30
CA VAL A 227 2.89 -1.15 10.97
C VAL A 227 2.55 0.23 11.51
N ILE A 228 2.98 0.57 12.74
CA ILE A 228 2.82 1.91 13.30
C ILE A 228 3.54 2.93 12.42
N LEU A 229 4.77 2.65 12.00
CA LEU A 229 5.54 3.55 11.14
C LEU A 229 4.85 3.80 9.80
N ASN A 230 4.44 2.73 9.10
CA ASN A 230 3.74 2.86 7.82
C ASN A 230 2.35 3.49 7.96
N ALA A 231 1.61 3.18 9.02
CA ALA A 231 0.32 3.82 9.32
C ALA A 231 0.48 5.31 9.62
N GLY A 232 1.54 5.71 10.34
CA GLY A 232 1.88 7.11 10.60
C GLY A 232 2.15 7.90 9.32
N VAL A 233 2.92 7.31 8.39
CA VAL A 233 3.14 7.92 7.06
C VAL A 233 1.86 7.96 6.24
N ALA A 234 1.00 6.94 6.32
CA ALA A 234 -0.30 6.94 5.66
C ALA A 234 -1.24 8.03 6.20
N LEU A 235 -1.27 8.25 7.53
CA LEU A 235 -2.02 9.33 8.16
C LEU A 235 -1.50 10.71 7.73
N TYR A 236 -0.19 10.87 7.71
CA TYR A 236 0.46 12.09 7.20
C TYR A 236 0.08 12.35 5.74
N ALA A 237 0.15 11.33 4.87
CA ALA A 237 -0.28 11.42 3.48
C ALA A 237 -1.78 11.77 3.37
N ALA A 238 -2.62 11.21 4.24
CA ALA A 238 -4.04 11.51 4.32
C ALA A 238 -4.36 12.90 4.90
N ASN A 239 -3.36 13.68 5.32
CA ASN A 239 -3.53 14.97 6.00
C ASN A 239 -4.41 14.89 7.26
N VAL A 240 -4.24 13.82 8.06
CA VAL A 240 -4.89 13.63 9.37
C VAL A 240 -4.00 14.17 10.49
#